data_AF-A0A6L7WTZ5-F1
#
_entry.id   AF-A0A6L7WTZ5-F1
#
_cell.length_a   1.000
_cell.length_b   1.000
_cell.length_c   1.000
_cell.angle_alpha   90.00
_cell.angle_beta   90.00
_cell.angle_gamma   90.00
#
_symmetry.space_group_name_H-M   'P 1'
#
loop_
_entity.id
_entity.type
_entity.pdbx_description
1 polymer ?
#
loop_
_entity_poly.entity_id
_entity_poly.type
_entity_poly.pdbx_seq_one_letter_code
_entity_poly.pdbx_strand_id
1 'polypeptide(L)'
;VRDKLAKLISYAQICRGMTREAAREASVVDGVAVPNAELINIAKLHFATNYHQALAWVQDIAGGLLATGPSAEDLEDPKLGALIDKYLGAAGAPARDRLRLMNLIAEITATDFGGYQAVLAVHAEGSIEAEKMTIWRQHDVKPSVRYAKRLAGIDA
;
A
#
# COMPACT_ATOMS: atom_id res chain seq x y z
N VAL A 1 10.50 -6.66 12.78
CA VAL A 1 9.43 -7.38 12.03
C VAL A 1 8.02 -6.99 12.48
N ARG A 2 7.61 -7.24 13.73
CA ARG A 2 6.22 -6.95 14.20
C ARG A 2 5.75 -5.51 13.96
N ASP A 3 6.60 -4.52 14.21
CA ASP A 3 6.30 -3.11 13.95
C ASP A 3 5.92 -2.83 12.48
N LYS A 4 6.75 -3.29 11.53
CA LYS A 4 6.49 -3.15 10.08
C LYS A 4 5.21 -3.87 9.65
N LEU A 5 4.93 -5.04 10.21
CA LEU A 5 3.67 -5.74 9.97
C LEU A 5 2.47 -4.93 10.49
N ALA A 6 2.55 -4.34 11.68
CA ALA A 6 1.50 -3.49 12.21
C ALA A 6 1.28 -2.25 11.31
N LYS A 7 2.35 -1.65 10.78
CA LYS A 7 2.28 -0.54 9.82
C LYS A 7 1.60 -0.92 8.51
N LEU A 8 1.96 -2.08 7.93
CA LEU A 8 1.30 -2.63 6.72
C LEU A 8 -0.18 -2.93 6.96
N ILE A 9 -0.52 -3.50 8.12
CA ILE A 9 -1.92 -3.74 8.51
C ILE A 9 -2.67 -2.42 8.59
N SER A 10 -2.12 -1.42 9.29
CA SER A 10 -2.74 -0.10 9.44
C SER A 10 -2.97 0.56 8.08
N TYR A 11 -1.94 0.61 7.23
CA TYR A 11 -2.02 1.14 5.87
C TYR A 11 -3.16 0.51 5.06
N ALA A 12 -3.23 -0.82 5.02
CA ALA A 12 -4.28 -1.53 4.29
C ALA A 12 -5.68 -1.31 4.89
N GLN A 13 -5.79 -1.24 6.23
CA GLN A 13 -7.08 -1.06 6.90
C GLN A 13 -7.61 0.37 6.81
N ILE A 14 -6.74 1.39 6.76
CA ILE A 14 -7.15 2.78 6.50
C ILE A 14 -7.80 2.86 5.12
N CYS A 15 -7.14 2.37 4.06
CA CYS A 15 -7.71 2.37 2.71
C CYS A 15 -9.07 1.64 2.68
N ARG A 16 -9.15 0.42 3.24
CA ARG A 16 -10.41 -0.35 3.29
C ARG A 16 -11.51 0.35 4.10
N GLY A 17 -11.16 0.94 5.22
CA GLY A 17 -12.09 1.66 6.09
C GLY A 17 -12.71 2.85 5.36
N MET A 18 -11.87 3.67 4.73
CA MET A 18 -12.33 4.83 3.97
C MET A 18 -13.15 4.47 2.74
N THR A 19 -12.79 3.41 2.00
CA THR A 19 -13.61 2.93 0.87
C THR A 19 -15.00 2.49 1.33
N ARG A 20 -15.10 1.80 2.47
CA ARG A 20 -16.39 1.40 3.04
C ARG A 20 -17.21 2.61 3.46
N GLU A 21 -16.58 3.60 4.08
CA GLU A 21 -17.29 4.81 4.51
C GLU A 21 -17.75 5.64 3.31
N ALA A 22 -16.92 5.78 2.28
CA ALA A 22 -17.30 6.41 1.03
C ALA A 22 -18.52 5.75 0.38
N ALA A 23 -18.62 4.41 0.47
CA ALA A 23 -19.78 3.68 0.00
C ALA A 23 -21.02 3.88 0.91
N ARG A 24 -20.86 4.04 2.22
CA ARG A 24 -21.97 4.36 3.14
C ARG A 24 -22.53 5.75 2.90
N GLU A 25 -21.66 6.71 2.62
CA GLU A 25 -22.02 8.10 2.32
C GLU A 25 -22.32 8.34 0.82
N ALA A 26 -22.62 7.27 0.07
CA ALA A 26 -22.93 7.39 -1.34
C ALA A 26 -24.16 8.29 -1.57
N SER A 27 -24.11 9.07 -2.64
CA SER A 27 -25.25 9.82 -3.17
C SER A 27 -25.78 9.15 -4.44
N VAL A 28 -27.05 9.35 -4.77
CA VAL A 28 -27.62 8.83 -6.02
C VAL A 28 -27.60 9.93 -7.08
N VAL A 29 -26.91 9.69 -8.19
CA VAL A 29 -26.81 10.58 -9.34
C VAL A 29 -27.34 9.82 -10.56
N ASP A 30 -28.39 10.33 -11.20
CA ASP A 30 -29.02 9.70 -12.37
C ASP A 30 -29.36 8.21 -12.19
N GLY A 31 -29.81 7.84 -10.99
CA GLY A 31 -30.16 6.46 -10.64
C GLY A 31 -28.97 5.56 -10.29
N VAL A 32 -27.75 6.09 -10.29
CA VAL A 32 -26.52 5.37 -9.94
C VAL A 32 -26.04 5.81 -8.55
N ALA A 33 -25.74 4.84 -7.68
CA ALA A 33 -25.10 5.12 -6.40
C ALA A 33 -23.61 5.47 -6.61
N VAL A 34 -23.25 6.72 -6.35
CA VAL A 34 -21.89 7.26 -6.47
C VAL A 34 -21.31 7.43 -5.07
N PRO A 35 -20.16 6.80 -4.75
CA PRO A 35 -19.54 6.93 -3.43
C PRO A 35 -19.13 8.38 -3.13
N ASN A 36 -19.01 8.74 -1.85
CA ASN A 36 -18.52 10.06 -1.45
C ASN A 36 -17.11 10.30 -2.03
N ALA A 37 -17.04 11.25 -2.97
CA ALA A 37 -15.82 11.55 -3.72
C ALA A 37 -14.69 12.10 -2.83
N GLU A 38 -15.02 12.89 -1.80
CA GLU A 38 -14.02 13.43 -0.87
C GLU A 38 -13.32 12.30 -0.12
N LEU A 39 -14.11 11.36 0.45
CA LEU A 39 -13.57 10.21 1.16
C LEU A 39 -12.73 9.29 0.26
N ILE A 40 -13.14 9.09 -1.00
CA ILE A 40 -12.33 8.34 -1.97
C ILE A 40 -11.00 9.03 -2.23
N ASN A 41 -10.99 10.35 -2.47
CA ASN A 41 -9.75 11.09 -2.72
C ASN A 41 -8.83 11.11 -1.50
N ILE A 42 -9.36 11.19 -0.27
CA ILE A 42 -8.52 11.09 0.94
C ILE A 42 -7.92 9.67 1.07
N ALA A 43 -8.70 8.63 0.79
CA ALA A 43 -8.21 7.24 0.82
C ALA A 43 -7.10 7.02 -0.20
N LYS A 44 -7.28 7.54 -1.41
CA LYS A 44 -6.32 7.46 -2.50
C LYS A 44 -5.04 8.26 -2.18
N LEU A 45 -5.13 9.45 -1.59
CA LEU A 45 -3.97 10.22 -1.14
C LEU A 45 -3.16 9.44 -0.10
N HIS A 46 -3.85 8.80 0.85
CA HIS A 46 -3.20 7.94 1.84
C HIS A 46 -2.50 6.75 1.18
N PHE A 47 -3.17 6.08 0.23
CA PHE A 47 -2.60 5.00 -0.55
C PHE A 47 -1.33 5.44 -1.28
N ALA A 48 -1.42 6.48 -2.13
CA ALA A 48 -0.35 6.92 -3.02
C ALA A 48 0.88 7.43 -2.25
N THR A 49 0.65 8.24 -1.21
CA THR A 49 1.72 8.84 -0.39
C THR A 49 2.53 7.79 0.37
N ASN A 50 1.91 6.67 0.75
CA ASN A 50 2.54 5.65 1.59
C ASN A 50 2.92 4.37 0.85
N TYR A 51 2.55 4.22 -0.43
CA TYR A 51 2.77 2.98 -1.19
C TYR A 51 4.24 2.55 -1.23
N HIS A 52 5.14 3.48 -1.58
CA HIS A 52 6.58 3.22 -1.63
C HIS A 52 7.15 2.79 -0.27
N GLN A 53 6.65 3.40 0.81
CA GLN A 53 7.06 3.03 2.17
C GLN A 53 6.53 1.65 2.57
N ALA A 54 5.34 1.26 2.10
CA ALA A 54 4.81 -0.08 2.27
C ALA A 54 5.66 -1.13 1.53
N LEU A 55 6.07 -0.85 0.28
CA LEU A 55 7.00 -1.70 -0.46
C LEU A 55 8.33 -1.86 0.30
N ALA A 56 8.89 -0.75 0.79
CA ALA A 56 10.13 -0.77 1.55
C ALA A 56 10.03 -1.63 2.83
N TRP A 57 8.89 -1.60 3.54
CA TRP A 57 8.69 -2.47 4.71
C TRP A 57 8.66 -3.96 4.33
N VAL A 58 8.05 -4.31 3.20
CA VAL A 58 8.01 -5.70 2.70
C VAL A 58 9.41 -6.16 2.31
N GLN A 59 10.15 -5.34 1.56
CA GLN A 59 11.53 -5.63 1.14
C GLN A 59 12.47 -5.83 2.34
N ASP A 60 12.37 -4.96 3.34
CA ASP A 60 13.18 -5.03 4.56
C ASP A 60 12.86 -6.29 5.39
N ILE A 61 11.59 -6.71 5.44
CA ILE A 61 11.22 -8.00 6.05
C ILE A 61 11.79 -9.20 5.26
N ALA A 62 11.77 -9.12 3.92
CA ALA A 62 12.28 -10.20 3.06
C ALA A 62 13.81 -10.36 3.14
N GLY A 63 14.53 -9.24 3.30
CA GLY A 63 15.99 -9.20 3.37
C GLY A 63 16.66 -9.45 2.02
N GLY A 64 17.99 -9.63 2.04
CA GLY A 64 18.83 -9.69 0.83
C GLY A 64 18.55 -10.88 -0.09
N LEU A 65 17.90 -11.95 0.41
CA LEU A 65 17.50 -13.10 -0.41
C LEU A 65 16.59 -12.69 -1.57
N LEU A 66 15.92 -11.54 -1.46
CA LEU A 66 15.11 -10.95 -2.51
C LEU A 66 15.90 -10.64 -3.79
N ALA A 67 17.17 -10.25 -3.65
CA ALA A 67 18.05 -9.90 -4.77
C ALA A 67 19.08 -11.00 -5.08
N THR A 68 19.40 -11.85 -4.11
CA THR A 68 20.45 -12.88 -4.21
C THR A 68 19.88 -14.30 -4.19
N GLY A 69 18.60 -14.47 -4.54
CA GLY A 69 17.95 -15.78 -4.57
C GLY A 69 18.60 -16.71 -5.60
N PRO A 70 18.73 -18.02 -5.29
CA PRO A 70 19.21 -19.00 -6.26
C PRO A 70 18.25 -19.14 -7.45
N SER A 71 18.78 -19.51 -8.61
CA SER A 71 17.99 -19.75 -9.80
C SER A 71 17.30 -21.12 -9.77
N ALA A 72 16.51 -21.41 -10.81
CA ALA A 72 15.91 -22.75 -10.96
C ALA A 72 16.99 -23.81 -11.22
N GLU A 73 18.02 -23.47 -11.99
CA GLU A 73 19.15 -24.34 -12.31
C GLU A 73 19.96 -24.70 -11.04
N ASP A 74 20.15 -23.75 -10.12
CA ASP A 74 20.79 -24.02 -8.82
C ASP A 74 20.03 -25.06 -7.98
N LEU A 75 18.69 -25.10 -8.11
CA LEU A 75 17.83 -26.07 -7.43
C LEU A 75 17.87 -27.47 -8.07
N GLU A 76 18.27 -27.55 -9.34
CA GLU A 76 18.40 -28.80 -10.10
C GLU A 76 19.79 -29.42 -9.97
N ASP A 77 20.81 -28.62 -9.65
CA ASP A 77 22.15 -29.12 -9.36
C ASP A 77 22.15 -30.00 -8.08
N PRO A 78 22.63 -31.25 -8.13
CA PRO A 78 22.57 -32.16 -6.98
C PRO A 78 23.32 -31.67 -5.73
N LYS A 79 24.38 -30.87 -5.91
CA LYS A 79 25.22 -30.36 -4.82
C LYS A 79 24.65 -29.06 -4.26
N LEU A 80 24.28 -28.11 -5.12
CA LEU A 80 23.71 -26.83 -4.72
C LEU A 80 22.30 -26.99 -4.17
N GLY A 81 21.45 -27.80 -4.81
CA GLY A 81 20.09 -28.10 -4.35
C GLY A 81 20.07 -28.65 -2.92
N ALA A 82 20.96 -29.58 -2.60
CA ALA A 82 21.11 -30.11 -1.24
C ALA A 82 21.53 -29.04 -0.22
N LEU A 83 22.37 -28.08 -0.62
CA LEU A 83 22.76 -26.95 0.24
C LEU A 83 21.61 -25.95 0.40
N ILE A 84 20.86 -25.66 -0.67
CA ILE A 84 19.70 -24.79 -0.65
C ILE A 84 18.62 -25.34 0.27
N ASP A 85 18.29 -26.63 0.15
CA ASP A 85 17.31 -27.28 1.03
C ASP A 85 17.74 -27.21 2.49
N LYS A 86 19.03 -27.37 2.77
CA LYS A 86 19.60 -27.28 4.11
C LYS A 86 19.56 -25.86 4.70
N TYR A 87 19.90 -24.84 3.92
CA TYR A 87 20.11 -23.47 4.45
C TYR A 87 18.95 -22.50 4.24
N LEU A 88 18.12 -22.73 3.23
CA LEU A 88 17.00 -21.85 2.90
C LEU A 88 15.64 -22.35 3.40
N GLY A 89 15.58 -23.50 4.06
CA GLY A 89 14.41 -23.90 4.84
C GLY A 89 14.06 -22.90 5.95
N ALA A 90 12.80 -22.93 6.41
CA ALA A 90 12.33 -22.17 7.57
C ALA A 90 11.78 -23.12 8.64
N ALA A 91 11.41 -22.61 9.82
CA ALA A 91 10.96 -23.37 11.00
C ALA A 91 9.67 -24.22 10.81
N GLY A 92 9.19 -24.38 9.58
CA GLY A 92 8.05 -25.21 9.21
C GLY A 92 7.73 -25.18 7.70
N ALA A 93 8.67 -24.71 6.86
CA ALA A 93 8.45 -24.62 5.41
C ALA A 93 9.71 -25.03 4.65
N PRO A 94 9.56 -25.80 3.54
CA PRO A 94 10.68 -26.21 2.71
C PRO A 94 11.30 -25.00 1.99
N ALA A 95 12.58 -25.11 1.63
CA ALA A 95 13.31 -24.04 0.93
C ALA A 95 12.59 -23.57 -0.34
N ARG A 96 12.04 -24.51 -1.12
CA ARG A 96 11.29 -24.21 -2.34
C ARG A 96 10.08 -23.31 -2.12
N ASP A 97 9.33 -23.50 -1.04
CA ASP A 97 8.16 -22.64 -0.76
C ASP A 97 8.59 -21.24 -0.32
N ARG A 98 9.67 -21.16 0.48
CA ARG A 98 10.25 -19.86 0.84
C ARG A 98 10.75 -19.11 -0.40
N LEU A 99 11.40 -19.78 -1.35
CA LEU A 99 11.88 -19.18 -2.60
C LEU A 99 10.74 -18.73 -3.50
N ARG A 100 9.65 -19.51 -3.62
CA ARG A 100 8.43 -19.06 -4.32
C ARG A 100 7.88 -17.76 -3.75
N LEU A 101 7.83 -17.65 -2.41
CA LEU A 101 7.40 -16.42 -1.76
C LEU A 101 8.36 -15.26 -2.04
N MET A 102 9.68 -15.49 -1.99
CA MET A 102 10.67 -14.45 -2.34
C MET A 102 10.50 -13.97 -3.78
N ASN A 103 10.28 -14.88 -4.74
CA ASN A 103 10.07 -14.52 -6.14
C ASN A 103 8.81 -13.66 -6.33
N LEU A 104 7.71 -13.99 -5.64
CA LEU A 104 6.50 -13.15 -5.66
C LEU A 104 6.78 -11.77 -5.08
N ILE A 105 7.49 -11.68 -3.95
CA ILE A 105 7.85 -10.40 -3.35
C ILE A 105 8.74 -9.60 -4.30
N ALA A 106 9.69 -10.25 -4.98
CA ALA A 106 10.57 -9.58 -5.93
C ALA A 106 9.76 -9.00 -7.09
N GLU A 107 8.86 -9.79 -7.65
CA GLU A 107 8.03 -9.39 -8.79
C GLU A 107 7.16 -8.16 -8.47
N ILE A 108 6.54 -8.12 -7.29
CA ILE A 108 5.64 -7.03 -6.94
C ILE A 108 6.34 -5.81 -6.33
N THR A 109 7.64 -5.90 -5.98
CA THR A 109 8.34 -4.82 -5.27
C THR A 109 9.65 -4.35 -5.92
N ALA A 110 10.28 -5.14 -6.77
CA ALA A 110 11.68 -4.91 -7.17
C ALA A 110 11.98 -5.11 -8.68
N THR A 111 11.15 -5.84 -9.42
CA THR A 111 11.32 -5.99 -10.88
C THR A 111 10.72 -4.80 -11.63
N ASP A 112 10.86 -4.80 -12.96
CA ASP A 112 10.22 -3.80 -13.84
C ASP A 112 8.71 -3.70 -13.61
N PHE A 113 8.04 -4.83 -13.34
CA PHE A 113 6.63 -4.84 -12.99
C PHE A 113 6.38 -4.12 -11.66
N GLY A 114 7.13 -4.44 -10.60
CA GLY A 114 7.04 -3.75 -9.31
C GLY A 114 7.33 -2.25 -9.41
N GLY A 115 8.36 -1.86 -10.18
CA GLY A 115 8.71 -0.47 -10.45
C GLY A 115 7.60 0.28 -11.21
N TYR A 116 7.04 -0.35 -12.24
CA TYR A 116 5.88 0.18 -12.97
C TYR A 116 4.68 0.41 -12.02
N GLN A 117 4.35 -0.57 -11.18
CA GLN A 117 3.27 -0.45 -10.20
C GLN A 117 3.52 0.67 -9.17
N ALA A 118 4.77 0.85 -8.73
CA ALA A 118 5.14 1.92 -7.81
C ALA A 118 4.90 3.32 -8.41
N VAL A 119 5.26 3.52 -9.68
CA VAL A 119 4.98 4.78 -10.38
C VAL A 119 3.49 4.96 -10.62
N LEU A 120 2.80 3.89 -11.06
CA LEU A 120 1.36 3.91 -11.31
C LEU A 120 0.58 4.28 -10.05
N ALA A 121 0.95 3.75 -8.89
CA ALA A 121 0.32 4.06 -7.61
C ALA A 121 0.34 5.56 -7.27
N VAL A 122 1.29 6.32 -7.81
CA VAL A 122 1.42 7.78 -7.60
C VAL A 122 0.76 8.59 -8.71
N HIS A 123 0.72 8.08 -9.94
CA HIS A 123 0.36 8.88 -11.13
C HIS A 123 -0.89 8.42 -11.90
N ALA A 124 -1.53 7.30 -11.53
CA ALA A 124 -2.65 6.73 -12.29
C ALA A 124 -3.78 7.73 -12.61
N GLU A 125 -3.99 8.71 -11.74
CA GLU A 125 -5.07 9.72 -11.87
C GLU A 125 -4.54 11.15 -11.68
N GLY A 126 -3.26 11.39 -11.98
CA GLY A 126 -2.58 12.66 -11.76
C GLY A 126 -1.61 12.64 -10.57
N SER A 127 -0.92 13.75 -10.34
CA SER A 127 0.08 13.86 -9.27
C SER A 127 -0.54 13.94 -7.87
N ILE A 128 0.25 13.62 -6.84
CA ILE A 128 -0.14 13.80 -5.43
C ILE A 128 -0.61 15.23 -5.14
N GLU A 129 -0.01 16.24 -5.77
CA GLU A 129 -0.43 17.63 -5.59
C GLU A 129 -1.78 17.93 -6.25
N ALA A 130 -2.05 17.35 -7.43
CA ALA A 130 -3.36 17.48 -8.07
C ALA A 130 -4.47 16.86 -7.20
N GLU A 131 -4.17 15.74 -6.53
CA GLU A 131 -5.07 15.11 -5.59
C GLU A 131 -5.33 15.96 -4.34
N LYS A 132 -4.29 16.51 -3.71
CA LYS A 132 -4.45 17.45 -2.58
C LYS A 132 -5.33 18.65 -2.95
N MET A 133 -5.13 19.21 -4.14
CA MET A 133 -5.96 20.31 -4.64
C MET A 133 -7.42 19.90 -4.84
N THR A 134 -7.67 18.66 -5.27
CA THR A 134 -9.03 18.12 -5.43
C THR A 134 -9.73 17.98 -4.08
N ILE A 135 -9.06 17.42 -3.07
CA ILE A 135 -9.57 17.33 -1.70
C ILE A 135 -9.87 18.72 -1.14
N TRP A 136 -8.94 19.67 -1.29
CA TRP A 136 -9.13 21.05 -0.82
C TRP A 136 -10.36 21.72 -1.44
N ARG A 137 -10.64 21.45 -2.72
CA ARG A 137 -11.81 21.99 -3.43
C ARG A 137 -13.12 21.34 -3.02
N GLN A 138 -13.10 20.08 -2.59
CA GLN A 138 -14.29 19.31 -2.20
C GLN A 138 -14.68 19.53 -0.74
N HIS A 139 -13.71 19.74 0.15
CA HIS A 139 -13.94 19.82 1.59
C HIS A 139 -14.66 21.12 2.00
N ASP A 140 -15.77 21.01 2.73
CA ASP A 140 -16.42 22.17 3.36
C ASP A 140 -15.67 22.58 4.65
N VAL A 141 -14.85 23.62 4.55
CA VAL A 141 -14.10 24.18 5.69
C VAL A 141 -14.96 24.99 6.65
N LYS A 142 -16.17 25.41 6.27
CA LYS A 142 -16.99 26.35 7.06
C LYS A 142 -17.33 25.82 8.46
N PRO A 143 -17.67 24.54 8.67
CA PRO A 143 -17.93 23.99 10.01
C PRO A 143 -16.71 24.11 10.93
N SER A 144 -15.52 23.76 10.43
CA SER A 144 -14.27 23.86 11.18
C SER A 144 -13.95 25.32 11.55
N VAL A 145 -14.13 26.25 10.61
CA VAL A 145 -13.94 27.69 10.87
C VAL A 145 -14.93 28.22 11.90
N ARG A 146 -16.23 27.88 11.78
CA ARG A 146 -17.24 28.28 12.78
C ARG A 146 -16.92 27.73 14.17
N TYR A 147 -16.48 26.47 14.25
CA TYR A 147 -16.10 25.86 15.51
C TYR A 147 -14.91 26.57 16.15
N ALA A 148 -13.87 26.87 15.37
CA ALA A 148 -12.71 27.63 15.84
C ALA A 148 -13.10 29.04 16.30
N LYS A 149 -13.91 29.78 15.54
CA LYS A 149 -14.44 31.10 15.92
C LYS A 149 -15.16 31.05 17.27
N ARG A 150 -16.04 30.07 17.44
CA ARG A 150 -16.80 29.87 18.69
C ARG A 150 -15.87 29.64 19.88
N LEU A 151 -14.86 28.77 19.73
CA LEU A 151 -13.90 28.50 20.81
C LEU A 151 -13.03 29.73 21.16
N ALA A 152 -12.74 30.57 20.17
CA ALA A 152 -11.96 31.78 20.34
C ALA A 152 -12.76 32.98 20.86
N GLY A 153 -14.09 32.86 21.05
CA GLY A 153 -14.95 33.99 21.39
C GLY A 153 -15.05 35.05 20.29
N ILE A 154 -14.83 34.65 19.03
CA ILE A 154 -15.01 35.51 17.86
C ILE A 154 -16.47 35.37 17.44
N ASP A 155 -17.27 36.42 17.66
CA ASP A 155 -18.66 36.46 17.23
C ASP A 155 -18.75 36.25 15.70
N ALA A 156 -19.79 35.52 15.28
CA ALA A 156 -19.93 34.95 13.95
C ALA A 156 -19.90 35.99 12.82
#